data_AF-A0A835ERW1-F1
#
_entry.id   AF-A0A835ERW1-F1
#
_cell.length_a   1.000
_cell.length_b   1.000
_cell.length_c   1.000
_cell.angle_alpha   90.00
_cell.angle_beta   90.00
_cell.angle_gamma   90.00
#
_symmetry.space_group_name_H-M   'P 1'
#
loop_
_entity.id
_entity.type
_entity.pdbx_description
1 polymer ?
#
loop_
_entity_poly.entity_id
_entity_poly.type
_entity_poly.pdbx_seq_one_letter_code
_entity_poly.pdbx_strand_id
1 'polypeptide(L)'
;MHLDYHHCVQCVEGVHETSWHLFFECPFSQACWLFLGINWNFHMEPMHMITSARLDFGNVIFREVFILACWSIWCHRNIIIFDNGERSFAFWRRIFEKETKLVTL
;
A
#
# COMPACT_ATOMS: atom_id res chain seq x y z
N MET A 1 -29.12 1.46 -11.93
CA MET A 1 -27.66 1.25 -11.81
C MET A 1 -27.33 1.52 -10.34
N HIS A 2 -27.27 0.47 -9.53
CA HIS A 2 -26.89 0.60 -8.11
C HIS A 2 -25.37 0.82 -8.08
N LEU A 3 -24.92 1.98 -7.62
CA LEU A 3 -23.53 2.18 -7.21
C LEU A 3 -23.37 1.38 -5.93
N ASP A 4 -23.06 0.09 -6.05
CA ASP A 4 -22.69 -0.74 -4.92
C ASP A 4 -21.47 -0.08 -4.26
N TYR A 5 -21.58 0.16 -2.96
CA TYR A 5 -20.52 0.71 -2.14
C TYR A 5 -19.21 -0.02 -2.44
N HIS A 6 -18.23 0.67 -3.02
CA HIS A 6 -16.92 0.11 -3.33
C HIS A 6 -16.13 -0.04 -2.03
N HIS A 7 -16.46 -1.08 -1.27
CA HIS A 7 -15.69 -1.47 -0.10
C HIS A 7 -14.27 -1.88 -0.52
N CYS A 8 -13.28 -1.55 0.29
CA CYS A 8 -11.90 -1.92 0.00
C CYS A 8 -11.75 -3.44 0.05
N VAL A 9 -11.48 -4.05 -1.10
CA VAL A 9 -11.36 -5.50 -1.26
C VAL A 9 -10.17 -6.10 -0.53
N GLN A 10 -9.19 -5.28 -0.14
CA GLN A 10 -8.05 -5.68 0.67
C GLN A 10 -8.34 -5.66 2.17
N CYS A 11 -9.39 -4.94 2.59
CA CYS A 11 -9.75 -4.74 3.98
C CYS A 11 -10.72 -5.83 4.45
N VAL A 12 -10.61 -6.24 5.72
CA VAL A 12 -11.57 -7.16 6.36
C VAL A 12 -12.77 -6.45 6.98
N GLU A 13 -12.65 -5.14 7.20
CA GLU A 13 -13.64 -4.33 7.92
C GLU A 13 -14.75 -3.76 7.01
N GLY A 14 -14.67 -4.02 5.69
CA GLY A 14 -15.68 -3.51 4.75
C GLY A 14 -15.74 -1.98 4.72
N VAL A 15 -14.60 -1.30 4.90
CA VAL A 15 -14.53 0.16 4.84
C VAL A 15 -14.64 0.63 3.38
N HIS A 16 -15.27 1.78 3.15
CA HIS A 16 -15.34 2.39 1.81
C HIS A 16 -13.93 2.71 1.29
N GLU A 17 -13.63 2.27 0.06
CA GLU A 17 -12.32 2.47 -0.55
C GLU A 17 -12.14 3.93 -0.94
N THR A 18 -11.14 4.58 -0.35
CA THR A 18 -10.57 5.85 -0.79
C THR A 18 -9.09 5.65 -1.06
N SER A 19 -8.43 6.55 -1.81
CA SER A 19 -6.97 6.46 -1.98
C SER A 19 -6.24 6.51 -0.63
N TRP A 20 -6.75 7.30 0.31
CA TRP A 20 -6.19 7.39 1.65
C TRP A 20 -6.32 6.08 2.42
N HIS A 21 -7.51 5.47 2.40
CA HIS A 21 -7.72 4.17 3.02
C HIS A 21 -6.86 3.09 2.34
N LEU A 22 -6.91 2.99 1.01
CA LEU A 22 -6.19 1.97 0.25
C LEU A 22 -4.68 2.03 0.53
N PHE A 23 -4.07 3.20 0.53
CA PHE A 23 -2.62 3.30 0.67
C PHE A 23 -2.15 3.40 2.12
N PHE A 24 -2.93 3.91 3.07
CA PHE A 24 -2.42 4.19 4.42
C PHE A 24 -3.21 3.53 5.54
N GLU A 25 -4.54 3.63 5.54
CA GLU A 25 -5.34 3.19 6.70
C GLU A 25 -5.74 1.71 6.66
N CYS A 26 -5.81 1.11 5.46
CA CYS A 26 -6.18 -0.29 5.30
C CYS A 26 -5.21 -1.18 6.09
N PRO A 27 -5.72 -2.08 6.97
CA PRO A 27 -4.87 -2.97 7.76
C PRO A 27 -3.90 -3.80 6.91
N PHE A 28 -4.31 -4.18 5.70
CA PHE A 28 -3.44 -4.86 4.74
C PHE A 28 -2.26 -3.97 4.32
N SER A 29 -2.52 -2.73 3.94
CA SER A 29 -1.49 -1.77 3.54
C SER A 29 -0.60 -1.39 4.71
N GLN A 30 -1.12 -1.27 5.92
CA GLN A 30 -0.30 -1.09 7.12
C GLN A 30 0.69 -2.24 7.29
N ALA A 31 0.27 -3.50 7.13
CA ALA A 31 1.20 -4.63 7.17
C ALA A 31 2.29 -4.54 6.09
N CYS A 32 1.95 -4.07 4.88
CA CYS A 32 2.91 -3.78 3.81
C CYS A 32 3.95 -2.74 4.23
N TRP A 33 3.54 -1.64 4.84
CA TRP A 33 4.46 -0.59 5.30
C TRP A 33 5.34 -1.04 6.47
N LEU A 34 4.76 -1.76 7.44
CA LEU A 34 5.53 -2.33 8.55
C LEU A 34 6.64 -3.26 8.06
N PHE A 35 6.35 -4.09 7.05
CA PHE A 35 7.37 -4.95 6.43
C PHE A 35 8.52 -4.16 5.78
N LEU A 36 8.24 -2.98 5.24
CA LEU A 36 9.23 -2.08 4.64
C LEU A 36 9.93 -1.19 5.68
N GLY A 37 9.61 -1.33 6.97
CA GLY A 37 10.15 -0.49 8.03
C GLY A 37 9.62 0.95 8.02
N ILE A 38 8.49 1.19 7.36
CA ILE A 38 7.85 2.51 7.27
C ILE A 38 6.66 2.55 8.23
N ASN A 39 6.65 3.51 9.15
CA ASN A 39 5.56 3.74 10.08
C ASN A 39 4.92 5.11 9.81
N TRP A 40 3.60 5.14 9.71
CA TRP A 40 2.85 6.36 9.44
C TRP A 40 2.34 7.01 10.73
N ASN A 41 2.58 8.31 10.90
CA ASN A 41 2.01 9.09 12.00
C ASN A 41 0.73 9.80 11.55
N PHE A 42 -0.41 9.17 11.78
CA PHE A 42 -1.73 9.68 11.39
C PHE A 42 -2.18 10.94 12.16
N HIS A 43 -1.43 11.41 13.16
CA HIS A 43 -1.70 12.68 13.83
C HIS A 43 -1.15 13.89 13.05
N MET A 44 -0.39 13.65 11.98
CA MET A 44 0.18 14.70 11.14
C MET A 44 -0.67 14.93 9.88
N GLU A 45 -0.55 16.13 9.32
CA GLU A 45 -1.05 16.40 7.96
C GLU A 45 -0.29 15.51 6.95
N PRO A 46 -0.96 14.99 5.89
CA PRO A 46 -0.39 13.99 4.98
C PRO A 46 1.01 14.32 4.43
N MET A 47 1.27 15.56 4.02
CA MET A 47 2.59 15.93 3.47
C MET A 47 3.68 15.93 4.55
N HIS A 48 3.36 16.38 5.76
CA HIS A 48 4.26 16.29 6.91
C HIS A 48 4.50 14.83 7.31
N MET A 49 3.48 13.98 7.30
CA MET A 49 3.59 12.55 7.60
C MET A 49 4.57 11.86 6.64
N ILE A 50 4.45 12.10 5.33
CA ILE A 50 5.35 11.54 4.32
C ILE A 50 6.78 12.06 4.49
N THR A 51 6.91 13.36 4.78
CA THR A 51 8.23 13.97 5.00
C THR A 51 8.91 13.41 6.24
N SER A 52 8.17 13.20 7.33
CA SER A 52 8.68 12.57 8.56
C SER A 52 9.13 11.14 8.28
N ALA A 53 8.29 10.32 7.65
CA ALA A 53 8.63 8.93 7.32
C ALA A 53 9.88 8.84 6.43
N ARG A 54 10.08 9.79 5.50
CA ARG A 54 11.29 9.88 4.69
C ARG A 54 12.54 10.14 5.53
N LEU A 55 12.45 11.05 6.50
CA LEU A 55 13.57 11.36 7.40
C LEU A 55 13.90 10.16 8.28
N ASP A 56 12.88 9.49 8.83
CA ASP A 56 13.03 8.30 9.68
C ASP A 56 13.61 7.11 8.90
N PHE A 57 13.23 6.94 7.63
CA PHE A 57 13.78 5.90 6.75
C PHE A 57 15.27 6.09 6.46
N GLY A 58 15.75 7.34 6.46
CA GLY A 58 17.19 7.66 6.46
C GLY A 58 17.96 7.32 5.19
N ASN A 59 17.29 6.97 4.08
CA ASN A 59 17.94 6.58 2.83
C ASN A 59 17.30 7.26 1.60
N VAL A 60 18.14 7.63 0.64
CA VAL A 60 17.74 8.27 -0.63
C VAL A 60 16.76 7.43 -1.45
N ILE A 61 16.77 6.10 -1.29
CA ILE A 61 15.86 5.18 -2.00
C ILE A 61 14.41 5.20 -1.47
N PHE A 62 14.12 5.99 -0.43
CA PHE A 62 12.78 6.07 0.17
C PHE A 62 11.70 6.31 -0.88
N ARG A 63 11.95 7.22 -1.81
CA ARG A 63 10.96 7.61 -2.83
C ARG A 63 10.61 6.42 -3.73
N GLU A 64 11.64 5.69 -4.18
CA GLU A 64 11.49 4.53 -5.03
C GLU A 64 10.76 3.41 -4.28
N VAL A 65 11.16 3.12 -3.03
CA VAL A 65 10.47 2.13 -2.17
C VAL A 65 9.01 2.50 -1.96
N PHE A 66 8.72 3.78 -1.66
CA PHE A 66 7.36 4.28 -1.46
C PHE A 66 6.50 4.12 -2.71
N ILE A 67 7.01 4.53 -3.88
CA ILE A 67 6.28 4.43 -5.15
C ILE A 67 6.00 2.97 -5.50
N LEU A 68 6.99 2.09 -5.38
CA LEU A 68 6.85 0.66 -5.69
C LEU A 68 5.91 -0.05 -4.72
N ALA A 69 5.91 0.33 -3.44
CA ALA A 69 4.99 -0.21 -2.45
C ALA A 69 3.54 0.17 -2.79
N CYS A 70 3.28 1.45 -3.08
CA CYS A 70 1.97 1.93 -3.54
C CYS A 70 1.54 1.21 -4.83
N TRP A 71 2.43 1.09 -5.81
CA TRP A 71 2.18 0.36 -7.06
C TRP A 71 1.82 -1.11 -6.79
N SER A 72 2.58 -1.79 -5.92
CA SER A 72 2.35 -3.19 -5.58
C SER A 72 1.03 -3.39 -4.83
N ILE A 73 0.65 -2.46 -3.93
CA ILE A 73 -0.65 -2.44 -3.26
C ILE A 73 -1.77 -2.32 -4.30
N TRP A 74 -1.64 -1.39 -5.25
CA TRP A 74 -2.60 -1.18 -6.33
C TRP A 74 -2.74 -2.42 -7.23
N CYS A 75 -1.62 -3.03 -7.66
CA CYS A 75 -1.62 -4.25 -8.46
C CYS A 75 -2.30 -5.41 -7.72
N HIS A 76 -1.97 -5.62 -6.45
CA HIS A 76 -2.60 -6.64 -5.62
C HIS A 76 -4.12 -6.43 -5.51
N ARG A 77 -4.57 -5.18 -5.35
CA ARG A 77 -6.00 -4.82 -5.31
C ARG A 77 -6.70 -5.16 -6.62
N ASN A 78 -6.07 -4.87 -7.75
CA ASN A 78 -6.62 -5.18 -9.06
C ASN A 78 -6.71 -6.68 -9.34
N ILE A 79 -5.72 -7.47 -8.89
CA ILE A 79 -5.77 -8.93 -9.03
C ILE A 79 -6.95 -9.53 -8.24
N ILE A 80 -7.27 -9.00 -7.06
CA ILE A 80 -8.45 -9.43 -6.31
C ILE A 80 -9.75 -9.15 -7.08
N ILE A 81 -9.83 -7.98 -7.73
CA ILE A 81 -11.06 -7.53 -8.41
C ILE A 81 -11.25 -8.18 -9.78
N PHE A 82 -10.18 -8.31 -10.56
CA PHE A 82 -10.27 -8.71 -11.96
C PHE A 82 -9.87 -10.18 -12.19
N ASP A 83 -9.04 -10.75 -11.33
CA ASP A 83 -8.46 -12.10 -11.55
C ASP A 83 -8.86 -13.10 -10.46
N ASN A 84 -9.88 -12.79 -9.65
CA ASN A 84 -10.37 -13.62 -8.54
C ASN A 84 -9.24 -14.00 -7.56
N GLY A 85 -8.27 -13.10 -7.37
CA GLY A 85 -7.19 -13.27 -6.41
C GLY A 85 -7.67 -13.19 -4.97
N GLU A 86 -6.91 -13.78 -4.05
CA GLU A 86 -7.16 -13.68 -2.62
C GLU A 86 -6.32 -12.60 -1.94
N ARG A 87 -6.77 -12.13 -0.78
CA ARG A 87 -5.97 -11.23 0.07
C ARG A 87 -4.77 -11.98 0.63
N SER A 88 -3.59 -11.79 0.04
CA SER A 88 -2.38 -12.52 0.42
C SER A 88 -1.18 -11.58 0.53
N PHE A 89 -0.72 -11.38 1.76
CA PHE A 89 0.48 -10.61 2.04
C PHE A 89 1.71 -11.18 1.33
N ALA A 90 1.84 -12.52 1.30
CA ALA A 90 2.91 -13.20 0.58
C ALA A 90 2.86 -12.93 -0.93
N PHE A 91 1.67 -12.82 -1.50
CA PHE A 91 1.50 -12.52 -2.92
C PHE A 91 1.82 -11.05 -3.23
N TRP A 92 1.34 -10.10 -2.42
CA TRP A 92 1.76 -8.69 -2.51
C TRP A 92 3.29 -8.55 -2.44
N ARG A 93 3.94 -9.25 -1.49
CA ARG A 93 5.40 -9.22 -1.33
C ARG A 93 6.11 -9.71 -2.60
N ARG A 94 5.61 -10.75 -3.26
CA ARG A 94 6.17 -11.23 -4.54
C ARG A 94 6.02 -10.19 -5.65
N ILE A 95 4.90 -9.47 -5.70
CA ILE A 95 4.73 -8.34 -6.64
C ILE A 95 5.79 -7.29 -6.34
N PHE A 96 5.91 -6.85 -5.08
CA PHE A 96 6.90 -5.85 -4.68
C PHE A 96 8.33 -6.25 -5.03
N GLU A 97 8.75 -7.47 -4.66
CA GLU A 97 10.09 -8.00 -4.98
C GLU A 97 10.35 -8.14 -6.49
N LYS A 98 9.31 -8.34 -7.30
CA LYS A 98 9.42 -8.36 -8.76
C LYS A 98 9.62 -6.94 -9.28
N GLU A 99 8.82 -5.98 -8.82
CA GLU A 99 8.88 -4.59 -9.28
C GLU A 99 10.20 -3.91 -8.87
N THR A 100 10.72 -4.19 -7.67
CA THR A 100 12.04 -3.68 -7.24
C THR A 100 13.18 -4.17 -8.13
N LYS A 101 13.16 -5.44 -8.54
CA LYS A 101 14.15 -6.01 -9.47
C LYS A 101 14.09 -5.38 -10.86
N LEU A 102 12.91 -4.95 -11.31
CA LEU A 102 12.75 -4.28 -12.61
C LEU A 102 13.36 -2.87 -12.61
N VAL A 103 13.35 -2.18 -11.48
CA VAL A 103 13.91 -0.82 -11.36
C VAL A 103 15.36 -0.77 -10.86
N THR A 104 16.01 -1.93 -10.69
CA THR A 104 17.42 -2.06 -10.28
C THR A 104 17.75 -1.34 -8.96
N LEU A 105 16.87 -1.48 -7.96
CA LEU A 105 17.20 -1.17 -6.56
C LEU A 105 18.05 -2.26 -5.91
#